data_AF-F7PKJ0-F1
#
_entry.id   AF-F7PKJ0-F1
#
_cell.length_a   1.000
_cell.length_b   1.000
_cell.length_c   1.000
_cell.angle_alpha   90.00
_cell.angle_beta   90.00
_cell.angle_gamma   90.00
#
_symmetry.space_group_name_H-M   'P 1'
#
loop_
_entity.id
_entity.type
_entity.pdbx_description
1 polymer ?
#
loop_
_entity_poly.entity_id
_entity_poly.type
_entity_poly.pdbx_seq_one_letter_code
_entity_poly.pdbx_strand_id
1 'polypeptide(L)'
;MDVDRVTALSGILLVVGLVLMTLPIALPADVPDDRVEFYVESDWSDYADQTTLAYANLSEDGRAVFEAARQATPATINRSVATAPESLTPPPDPIEIYNVHDDGAFYLLQVRHLTDEADFLTQRLPRVGALGVGFLCLVGAAYSRFEV
;
A
#
# COMPACT_ATOMS: atom_id res chain seq x y z
N MET A 1 -13.31 -51.28 2.44
CA MET A 1 -13.76 -50.22 3.37
C MET A 1 -14.43 -49.18 2.48
N ASP A 2 -15.74 -49.34 2.26
CA ASP A 2 -16.53 -48.31 1.60
C ASP A 2 -16.53 -47.11 2.54
N VAL A 3 -15.92 -46.01 2.11
CA VAL A 3 -16.05 -44.75 2.85
C VAL A 3 -17.52 -44.37 2.68
N ASP A 4 -18.29 -44.53 3.75
CA ASP A 4 -19.69 -44.13 3.77
C ASP A 4 -19.81 -42.74 3.16
N ARG A 5 -20.73 -42.58 2.21
CA ARG A 5 -20.89 -41.35 1.42
C ARG A 5 -20.98 -40.12 2.30
N VAL A 6 -21.54 -40.28 3.50
CA VAL A 6 -21.65 -39.28 4.57
C VAL A 6 -20.27 -38.88 5.13
N THR A 7 -19.39 -39.84 5.37
CA THR A 7 -18.02 -39.64 5.84
C THR A 7 -17.17 -38.92 4.79
N ALA A 8 -17.34 -39.29 3.52
CA ALA A 8 -16.69 -38.60 2.41
C ALA A 8 -17.18 -37.14 2.27
N LEU A 9 -18.48 -36.91 2.39
CA LEU A 9 -19.07 -35.57 2.30
C LEU A 9 -18.60 -34.67 3.46
N SER A 10 -18.58 -35.21 4.69
CA SER A 10 -18.11 -34.50 5.87
C SER A 10 -16.61 -34.16 5.78
N GLY A 11 -15.79 -35.06 5.25
CA GLY A 11 -14.37 -34.80 5.00
C GLY A 11 -14.14 -33.67 4.00
N ILE A 12 -14.88 -33.67 2.88
CA ILE A 12 -14.80 -32.59 1.88
C ILE A 12 -15.26 -31.26 2.48
N LEU A 13 -16.34 -31.25 3.26
CA LEU A 13 -16.83 -30.03 3.90
C LEU A 13 -15.81 -29.45 4.90
N LEU A 14 -15.12 -30.31 5.64
CA LEU A 14 -14.04 -29.91 6.55
C LEU A 14 -12.86 -29.30 5.81
N VAL A 15 -12.44 -29.90 4.70
CA VAL A 15 -11.35 -29.38 3.87
C VAL A 15 -11.73 -28.04 3.24
N VAL A 16 -12.94 -27.94 2.67
CA VAL A 16 -13.44 -26.69 2.08
C VAL A 16 -13.57 -25.61 3.16
N GLY A 17 -14.08 -25.95 4.34
CA GLY A 17 -14.16 -25.03 5.49
C GLY A 17 -12.78 -24.55 5.93
N LEU A 18 -11.79 -25.44 6.00
CA LEU A 18 -10.41 -25.09 6.35
C LEU A 18 -9.80 -24.17 5.29
N VAL A 19 -9.98 -24.48 4.00
CA VAL A 19 -9.50 -23.64 2.90
C VAL A 19 -10.14 -22.26 2.95
N LEU A 20 -11.44 -22.17 3.15
CA LEU A 20 -12.15 -20.89 3.29
C LEU A 20 -11.71 -20.09 4.53
N MET A 21 -11.26 -20.77 5.60
CA MET A 21 -10.71 -20.13 6.80
C MET A 21 -9.30 -19.59 6.60
N THR A 22 -8.44 -20.33 5.90
CA THR A 22 -7.04 -19.94 5.71
C THR A 22 -6.85 -18.97 4.54
N LEU A 23 -7.76 -18.98 3.56
CA LEU A 23 -7.70 -18.12 2.38
C LEU A 23 -7.58 -16.61 2.70
N PRO A 24 -8.39 -16.00 3.57
CA PRO A 24 -8.28 -14.57 3.87
C PRO A 24 -7.03 -14.20 4.72
N ILE A 25 -6.36 -15.19 5.33
CA ILE A 25 -5.07 -15.02 6.01
C ILE A 25 -3.92 -15.15 5.00
N ALA A 26 -4.07 -16.05 4.02
CA ALA A 26 -3.09 -16.28 2.97
C ALA A 26 -3.08 -15.17 1.90
N LEU A 27 -4.20 -14.48 1.70
CA LEU A 27 -4.26 -13.34 0.80
C LEU A 27 -3.71 -12.09 1.50
N PRO A 28 -2.71 -11.40 0.90
CA PRO A 28 -2.23 -10.14 1.44
C PRO A 28 -3.39 -9.15 1.59
N ALA A 29 -3.30 -8.28 2.58
CA ALA A 29 -4.25 -7.19 2.72
C ALA A 29 -4.21 -6.35 1.43
N ASP A 30 -5.38 -5.94 0.97
CA ASP A 30 -5.52 -5.09 -0.21
C ASP A 30 -5.14 -3.67 0.20
N VAL A 31 -3.84 -3.46 0.36
CA VAL A 31 -3.22 -2.19 0.73
C VAL A 31 -2.72 -1.56 -0.56
N PRO A 32 -2.94 -0.25 -0.76
CA PRO A 32 -2.29 0.47 -1.85
C PRO A 32 -0.78 0.22 -1.82
N ASP A 33 -0.18 -0.03 -2.98
CA ASP A 33 1.29 -0.07 -3.09
C ASP A 33 1.90 1.23 -2.56
N ASP A 34 3.08 1.15 -1.95
CA ASP A 34 3.84 2.32 -1.52
C ASP A 34 3.98 3.34 -2.65
N ARG A 35 3.81 4.61 -2.30
CA ARG A 35 3.79 5.71 -3.27
C ARG A 35 4.79 6.78 -2.91
N VAL A 36 5.31 7.44 -3.93
CA VAL A 36 6.09 8.67 -3.79
C VAL A 36 5.21 9.82 -4.26
N GLU A 37 4.99 10.76 -3.36
CA GLU A 37 4.30 12.01 -3.59
C GLU A 37 5.33 13.09 -3.94
N PHE A 38 5.11 13.78 -5.07
CA PHE A 38 5.93 14.89 -5.52
C PHE A 38 5.08 16.16 -5.52
N TYR A 39 5.55 17.18 -4.81
CA TYR A 39 4.94 18.50 -4.77
C TYR A 39 5.94 19.54 -5.25
N VAL A 40 5.50 20.46 -6.11
CA VAL A 40 6.32 21.55 -6.63
C VAL A 40 5.69 22.88 -6.28
N GLU A 41 6.47 23.76 -5.65
CA GLU A 41 6.08 25.15 -5.38
C GLU A 41 6.91 26.10 -6.24
N SER A 42 6.22 27.00 -6.94
CA SER A 42 6.84 28.12 -7.65
C SER A 42 7.17 29.27 -6.71
N ASP A 43 8.01 30.21 -7.16
CA ASP A 43 8.39 31.42 -6.40
C ASP A 43 9.08 31.11 -5.07
N TRP A 44 9.83 30.01 -5.04
CA TRP A 44 10.63 29.63 -3.87
C TRP A 44 11.93 30.44 -3.79
N SER A 45 12.50 30.54 -2.60
CA SER A 45 13.78 31.22 -2.38
C SER A 45 14.92 30.21 -2.25
N ASP A 46 16.14 30.62 -2.57
CA ASP A 46 17.32 29.79 -2.35
C ASP A 46 17.66 29.73 -0.86
N TYR A 47 17.18 28.67 -0.19
CA TYR A 47 17.44 28.42 1.23
C TYR A 47 18.71 27.57 1.40
N ALA A 48 19.69 28.11 2.13
CA ALA A 48 21.02 27.52 2.27
C ALA A 48 21.06 26.19 3.05
N ASP A 49 20.00 25.86 3.78
CA ASP A 49 19.82 24.61 4.51
C ASP A 49 19.26 23.47 3.64
N GLN A 50 18.87 23.76 2.38
CA GLN A 50 18.28 22.78 1.46
C GLN A 50 19.28 22.38 0.37
N THR A 51 19.13 21.15 -0.14
CA THR A 51 19.99 20.67 -1.23
C THR A 51 19.54 21.28 -2.56
N THR A 52 20.44 22.00 -3.22
CA THR A 52 20.15 22.61 -4.53
C THR A 52 20.48 21.67 -5.68
N LEU A 53 19.45 21.35 -6.47
CA LEU A 53 19.52 20.58 -7.70
C LEU A 53 19.40 21.52 -8.90
N ALA A 54 20.34 21.46 -9.84
CA ALA A 54 20.13 22.11 -11.13
C ALA A 54 19.16 21.28 -11.98
N TYR A 55 18.14 21.89 -12.57
CA TYR A 55 17.19 21.20 -13.45
C TYR A 55 17.89 20.42 -14.57
N ALA A 56 18.97 20.97 -15.12
CA ALA A 56 19.79 20.33 -16.15
C ALA A 56 20.50 19.04 -15.68
N ASN A 57 20.69 18.85 -14.37
CA ASN A 57 21.33 17.67 -13.79
C ASN A 57 20.32 16.59 -13.38
N LEU A 58 19.02 16.85 -13.47
CA LEU A 58 17.99 15.86 -13.23
C LEU A 58 17.98 14.82 -14.37
N SER A 59 17.69 13.57 -14.00
CA SER A 59 17.42 12.50 -14.97
C SER A 59 16.24 12.88 -15.88
N GLU A 60 16.13 12.24 -17.05
CA GLU A 60 15.00 12.47 -17.96
C GLU A 60 13.65 12.21 -17.27
N ASP A 61 13.55 11.11 -16.52
CA ASP A 61 12.36 10.78 -15.73
C ASP A 61 12.13 11.79 -14.58
N GLY A 62 13.20 12.26 -13.92
CA GLY A 62 13.11 13.27 -12.88
C GLY A 62 12.60 14.62 -13.40
N ARG A 63 13.04 15.03 -14.59
CA ARG A 63 12.53 16.24 -15.27
C ARG A 63 11.07 16.07 -15.66
N ALA A 64 10.68 14.91 -16.19
CA ALA A 64 9.29 14.63 -16.54
C ALA A 64 8.36 14.67 -15.32
N VAL A 65 8.80 14.13 -14.19
CA VAL A 65 8.06 14.17 -12.91
C VAL A 65 7.97 15.60 -12.38
N PHE A 66 9.08 16.34 -12.36
CA PHE A 66 9.10 17.74 -11.95
C PHE A 66 8.15 18.61 -12.79
N GLU A 67 8.19 18.48 -14.12
CA GLU A 67 7.30 19.21 -15.03
C GLU A 67 5.84 18.82 -14.85
N ALA A 68 5.55 17.53 -14.67
CA ALA A 68 4.20 17.06 -14.42
C ALA A 68 3.67 17.59 -13.08
N ALA A 69 4.50 17.63 -12.03
CA ALA A 69 4.13 18.20 -10.73
C ALA A 69 3.89 19.70 -10.82
N ARG A 70 4.76 20.44 -11.52
CA ARG A 70 4.64 21.88 -11.77
C ARG A 70 3.34 22.26 -12.48
N GLN A 71 2.88 21.42 -13.40
CA GLN A 71 1.65 21.65 -14.19
C GLN A 71 0.39 21.06 -13.55
N ALA A 72 0.52 20.28 -12.47
CA ALA A 72 -0.62 19.61 -11.85
C ALA A 72 -1.53 20.60 -11.10
N THR A 73 -2.82 20.30 -11.03
CA THR A 73 -3.77 20.98 -10.15
C THR A 73 -4.63 19.92 -9.45
N PRO A 74 -4.47 19.67 -8.14
CA PRO A 74 -3.51 20.30 -7.22
C PRO A 74 -2.04 20.04 -7.61
N ALA A 75 -1.10 20.87 -7.12
CA ALA A 75 0.34 20.85 -7.49
C ALA A 75 1.11 19.63 -6.94
N THR A 76 0.46 18.47 -6.95
CA THR A 76 0.92 17.23 -6.35
C THR A 76 0.68 16.09 -7.34
N ILE A 77 1.67 15.24 -7.55
CA ILE A 77 1.54 14.00 -8.32
C ILE A 77 2.02 12.81 -7.49
N ASN A 78 1.36 11.67 -7.68
CA ASN A 78 1.70 10.43 -6.99
C ASN A 78 2.20 9.39 -8.00
N ARG A 79 3.33 8.75 -7.70
CA ARG A 79 3.85 7.60 -8.46
C ARG A 79 4.04 6.40 -7.53
N SER A 80 3.94 5.19 -8.06
CA SER A 80 4.37 4.02 -7.29
C SER A 80 5.89 4.05 -7.12
N VAL A 81 6.40 3.54 -6.00
CA VAL A 81 7.85 3.48 -5.73
C VAL A 81 8.61 2.79 -6.87
N ALA A 82 8.04 1.73 -7.45
CA ALA A 82 8.64 0.98 -8.57
C ALA A 82 8.78 1.78 -9.87
N THR A 83 8.07 2.91 -10.02
CA THR A 83 8.12 3.77 -11.22
C THR A 83 8.61 5.19 -10.93
N ALA A 84 8.97 5.47 -9.68
CA ALA A 84 9.52 6.75 -9.27
C ALA A 84 11.02 6.83 -9.65
N PRO A 85 11.53 8.00 -10.05
CA PRO A 85 12.95 8.15 -10.37
C PRO A 85 13.80 7.88 -9.13
N GLU A 86 14.73 6.92 -9.18
CA GLU A 86 15.55 6.52 -8.02
C GLU A 86 16.28 7.69 -7.36
N SER A 87 16.73 8.67 -8.16
CA SER A 87 17.40 9.88 -7.67
C SER A 87 16.50 10.82 -6.86
N LEU A 88 15.18 10.63 -6.95
CA LEU A 88 14.15 11.41 -6.26
C LEU A 88 13.22 10.47 -5.48
N THR A 89 13.71 9.31 -5.04
CA THR A 89 12.96 8.38 -4.18
C THR A 89 13.62 8.37 -2.80
N PRO A 90 13.10 9.13 -1.83
CA PRO A 90 13.64 9.12 -0.47
C PRO A 90 13.42 7.76 0.19
N PRO A 91 14.24 7.39 1.20
CA PRO A 91 13.90 6.29 2.09
C PRO A 91 12.56 6.57 2.81
N PRO A 92 11.86 5.53 3.28
CA PRO A 92 10.67 5.73 4.10
C PRO A 92 11.03 6.55 5.36
N ASP A 93 10.17 7.50 5.71
CA ASP A 93 10.14 8.39 6.89
C ASP A 93 10.54 9.87 6.76
N PRO A 94 11.59 10.32 6.06
CA PRO A 94 11.78 11.75 5.88
C PRO A 94 11.09 12.28 4.60
N ILE A 95 10.43 13.43 4.74
CA ILE A 95 10.13 14.31 3.61
C ILE A 95 11.46 14.92 3.19
N GLU A 96 11.84 14.74 1.92
CA GLU A 96 13.01 15.38 1.35
C GLU A 96 12.61 16.64 0.58
N ILE A 97 13.37 17.72 0.76
CA ILE A 97 13.11 19.02 0.17
C ILE A 97 14.34 19.44 -0.63
N TYR A 98 14.12 19.82 -1.88
CA TYR A 98 15.15 20.22 -2.82
C TYR A 98 14.85 21.60 -3.39
N ASN A 99 15.89 22.44 -3.51
CA ASN A 99 15.83 23.66 -4.31
C ASN A 99 16.13 23.29 -5.76
N VAL A 100 15.15 23.31 -6.65
CA VAL A 100 15.38 23.10 -8.09
C VAL A 100 15.60 24.44 -8.75
N HIS A 101 16.80 24.66 -9.29
CA HIS A 101 17.13 25.85 -10.06
C HIS A 101 16.90 25.61 -11.55
N ASP A 102 15.96 26.35 -12.14
CA ASP A 102 15.58 26.30 -13.56
C ASP A 102 15.43 27.72 -14.13
N ASP A 103 16.14 28.00 -15.21
CA ASP A 103 16.14 29.29 -15.95
C ASP A 103 16.19 30.57 -15.08
N GLY A 104 16.99 30.56 -14.00
CA GLY A 104 17.15 31.71 -13.11
C GLY A 104 16.08 31.84 -12.02
N ALA A 105 15.12 30.90 -11.96
CA ALA A 105 14.14 30.78 -10.91
C ALA A 105 14.44 29.57 -10.00
N PHE A 106 14.00 29.67 -8.74
CA PHE A 106 14.07 28.58 -7.77
C PHE A 106 12.67 28.02 -7.53
N TYR A 107 12.59 26.70 -7.52
CA TYR A 107 11.39 25.93 -7.22
C TYR A 107 11.66 25.05 -6.01
N LEU A 108 10.67 24.89 -5.14
CA LEU A 108 10.70 23.86 -4.11
C LEU A 108 10.23 22.56 -4.75
N LEU A 109 11.03 21.50 -4.67
CA LEU A 109 10.59 20.14 -4.92
C LEU A 109 10.55 19.41 -3.59
N GLN A 110 9.33 19.11 -3.12
CA GLN A 110 9.10 18.28 -1.95
C GLN A 110 8.78 16.86 -2.40
N VAL A 111 9.50 15.90 -1.85
CA VAL A 111 9.30 14.48 -2.11
C VAL A 111 8.98 13.76 -0.82
N ARG A 112 7.89 13.00 -0.82
CA ARG A 112 7.42 12.26 0.35
C ARG A 112 7.16 10.81 0.00
N HIS A 113 7.77 9.90 0.76
CA HIS A 113 7.44 8.48 0.72
C HIS A 113 6.18 8.23 1.56
N LEU A 114 5.12 7.75 0.93
CA LEU A 114 3.86 7.36 1.56
C LEU A 114 3.86 5.83 1.69
N THR A 115 4.09 5.36 2.91
CA THR A 115 3.84 3.97 3.31
C THR A 115 2.41 3.85 3.82
N ASP A 116 1.60 3.05 3.15
CA ASP A 116 0.33 2.59 3.69
C ASP A 116 0.60 1.24 4.37
N GLU A 117 0.61 1.19 5.70
CA GLU A 117 0.68 -0.09 6.40
C GLU A 117 -0.73 -0.67 6.59
N ALA A 118 -0.88 -1.99 6.37
CA ALA A 118 -2.11 -2.69 6.70
C ALA A 118 -2.39 -2.58 8.21
N ASP A 119 -3.23 -1.65 8.62
CA ASP A 119 -3.56 -1.48 10.02
C ASP A 119 -4.28 -2.74 10.56
N PHE A 120 -3.63 -3.43 11.50
CA PHE A 120 -4.05 -4.73 12.01
C PHE A 120 -5.48 -4.67 12.58
N LEU A 121 -5.81 -3.58 13.26
CA LEU A 121 -7.12 -3.37 13.89
C LEU A 121 -8.24 -3.17 12.87
N THR A 122 -7.95 -2.48 11.77
CA THR A 122 -8.96 -2.02 10.83
C THR A 122 -9.18 -3.02 9.68
N GLN A 123 -8.12 -3.73 9.26
CA GLN A 123 -8.19 -4.63 8.11
C GLN A 123 -8.05 -6.12 8.46
N ARG A 124 -7.24 -6.48 9.47
CA ARG A 124 -7.00 -7.90 9.82
C ARG A 124 -7.94 -8.41 10.90
N LEU A 125 -8.23 -7.60 11.92
CA LEU A 125 -9.11 -7.97 13.04
C LEU A 125 -10.54 -8.35 12.62
N PRO A 126 -11.22 -7.64 11.70
CA PRO A 126 -12.57 -8.01 11.28
C PRO A 126 -12.60 -9.34 10.52
N ARG A 127 -11.56 -9.61 9.71
CA ARG A 127 -11.41 -10.88 8.98
C ARG A 127 -11.23 -12.05 9.94
N VAL A 128 -10.38 -11.91 10.97
CA VAL A 128 -10.18 -12.93 12.01
C VAL A 128 -11.43 -13.08 12.89
N GLY A 129 -12.11 -11.99 13.23
CA GLY A 129 -13.34 -12.00 14.01
C GLY A 129 -14.50 -12.72 13.31
N ALA A 130 -14.70 -12.47 12.01
CA ALA A 130 -15.71 -13.17 11.21
C ALA A 130 -15.43 -14.67 11.11
N LEU A 131 -14.15 -15.07 10.98
CA LEU A 131 -13.75 -16.48 11.00
C LEU A 131 -14.03 -17.14 12.35
N GLY A 132 -13.74 -16.46 13.46
CA GLY A 132 -14.02 -16.97 14.81
C GLY A 132 -15.52 -17.22 15.04
N VAL A 133 -16.38 -16.31 14.58
CA VAL A 133 -17.84 -16.47 14.67
C VAL A 133 -18.34 -17.60 13.75
N GLY A 134 -17.81 -17.71 12.53
CA GLY A 134 -18.14 -18.80 11.61
C GLY A 134 -17.74 -20.18 12.14
N PHE A 135 -16.58 -20.29 12.80
CA PHE A 135 -16.14 -21.51 13.45
C PHE A 135 -17.09 -21.94 14.58
N LEU A 136 -17.49 -20.99 15.44
CA LEU A 136 -18.42 -21.25 16.53
C LEU A 136 -19.79 -21.73 16.02
N CYS A 137 -20.31 -21.13 14.93
CA CYS A 137 -21.55 -21.59 14.30
C CYS A 137 -21.44 -23.02 13.74
N LEU A 138 -20.32 -23.36 13.10
CA LEU A 138 -20.10 -24.71 12.56
C LEU A 138 -19.96 -25.76 13.68
N VAL A 139 -19.22 -25.46 14.74
CA VAL A 139 -19.08 -26.34 15.91
C VAL A 139 -20.43 -26.49 16.62
N GLY A 140 -21.17 -25.41 16.82
CA GLY A 140 -22.51 -25.46 17.43
C GLY A 140 -23.50 -26.28 16.63
N ALA A 141 -23.53 -26.12 15.30
CA ALA A 141 -24.38 -26.91 14.42
C ALA A 141 -23.98 -28.40 14.41
N ALA A 142 -22.67 -28.71 14.44
CA ALA A 142 -22.19 -30.07 14.55
C ALA A 142 -22.58 -30.71 15.89
N TYR A 143 -22.42 -30.00 17.01
CA TYR A 143 -22.80 -30.48 18.34
C TYR A 143 -24.30 -30.77 18.43
N SER A 144 -25.16 -29.87 17.93
CA SER A 144 -26.62 -30.09 17.90
C SER A 144 -27.08 -31.29 17.07
N ARG A 145 -26.23 -31.78 16.16
CA ARG A 145 -26.52 -32.93 15.31
C ARG A 145 -26.13 -34.26 15.97
N PHE A 146 -25.22 -34.24 16.95
CA PHE A 146 -24.79 -35.43 17.70
C PHE A 146 -25.48 -35.58 19.06
N GLU A 147 -26.26 -34.58 19.49
CA GLU A 147 -27.05 -34.60 20.74
C GLU A 147 -28.51 -35.10 20.56
N VAL A 148 -28.85 -35.68 19.39
CA VAL A 148 -30.15 -36.33 19.10
C VAL A 148 -30.00 -37.84 18.96
#